data_AF-A0A953X9R7-F1
#
_entry.id   AF-A0A953X9R7-F1
#
_cell.length_a   1.000
_cell.length_b   1.000
_cell.length_c   1.000
_cell.angle_alpha   90.00
_cell.angle_beta   90.00
_cell.angle_gamma   90.00
#
_symmetry.space_group_name_H-M   'P 1'
#
loop_
_entity.id
_entity.type
_entity.pdbx_description
1 polymer ?
#
loop_
_entity_poly.entity_id
_entity_poly.type
_entity_poly.pdbx_seq_one_letter_code
_entity_poly.pdbx_strand_id
1 'polypeptide(L)'
;RGQSRLHGLGGMAVVVAEAEALAELIGELGLPVVVACRNSPRSTTLSGAVDDVEEAAQLLKTLGFTVQMLDVAYGFHTEQMDVL
;
A
#
# COMPACT_ATOMS: atom_id res chain seq x y z
N ARG A 1 -5.08 -22.27 -5.47
CA ARG A 1 -4.08 -21.27 -5.01
C ARG A 1 -4.53 -19.95 -5.63
N GLY A 2 -5.11 -19.07 -4.83
CA GLY A 2 -6.04 -18.02 -5.26
C GLY A 2 -5.35 -16.90 -6.04
N GLN A 3 -5.69 -16.79 -7.32
CA GLN A 3 -5.52 -15.58 -8.11
C GLN A 3 -6.87 -14.86 -8.11
N SER A 4 -7.06 -13.92 -7.19
CA SER A 4 -8.17 -12.96 -7.16
C SER A 4 -7.61 -11.79 -6.37
N ARG A 5 -7.35 -10.59 -6.92
CA ARG A 5 -8.34 -9.77 -7.61
C ARG A 5 -7.61 -8.56 -8.21
N LEU A 6 -7.31 -8.59 -9.50
CA LEU A 6 -6.94 -7.38 -10.26
C LEU A 6 -8.22 -6.54 -10.44
N HIS A 7 -8.61 -5.75 -9.45
CA HIS A 7 -9.58 -4.68 -9.64
C HIS A 7 -8.92 -3.34 -9.35
N GLY A 8 -8.17 -2.88 -10.34
CA GLY A 8 -8.33 -1.53 -10.91
C GLY A 8 -7.81 -0.31 -10.14
N LEU A 9 -7.66 -0.34 -8.83
CA LEU A 9 -7.15 0.80 -8.05
C LEU A 9 -6.28 0.22 -6.93
N GLY A 10 -4.98 0.05 -7.19
CA GLY A 10 -4.05 -0.40 -6.16
C GLY A 10 -3.84 0.71 -5.13
N GLY A 11 -4.03 0.40 -3.86
CA GLY A 11 -3.64 1.30 -2.78
C GLY A 11 -2.12 1.37 -2.69
N MET A 12 -1.59 2.53 -2.29
CA MET A 12 -0.18 2.66 -1.94
C MET A 12 -0.02 3.39 -0.61
N ALA A 13 1.01 3.03 0.14
CA ALA A 13 1.37 3.72 1.37
C ALA A 13 2.90 3.79 1.50
N VAL A 14 3.41 4.89 2.03
CA VAL A 14 4.81 5.04 2.39
C VAL A 14 4.97 4.79 3.88
N VAL A 15 5.91 3.93 4.22
CA VAL A 15 6.28 3.59 5.59
C VAL A 15 7.71 4.06 5.83
N VAL A 16 7.92 4.78 6.93
CA VAL A 16 9.25 5.19 7.37
C VAL A 16 9.92 4.01 8.08
N ALA A 17 10.48 3.10 7.29
CA ALA A 17 11.19 1.91 7.74
C ALA A 17 12.20 1.44 6.67
N GLU A 18 13.20 0.68 7.09
CA GLU A 18 14.07 -0.04 6.16
C GLU A 18 13.27 -1.14 5.44
N ALA A 19 13.53 -1.30 4.15
CA ALA A 19 12.74 -2.18 3.31
C ALA A 19 12.86 -3.66 3.71
N GLU A 20 14.06 -4.12 4.08
CA GLU A 20 14.28 -5.50 4.53
C GLU A 20 13.48 -5.78 5.82
N ALA A 21 13.62 -4.92 6.85
CA ALA A 21 12.89 -5.08 8.10
C ALA A 21 11.36 -5.03 7.90
N LEU A 22 10.89 -4.15 7.01
CA LEU A 22 9.47 -4.05 6.69
C LEU A 22 8.96 -5.27 5.92
N ALA A 23 9.76 -5.82 5.01
CA ALA A 23 9.41 -7.03 4.26
C ALA A 23 9.34 -8.26 5.16
N GLU A 24 10.29 -8.41 6.09
CA GLU A 24 10.24 -9.46 7.11
C GLU A 24 8.98 -9.33 7.96
N LEU A 25 8.70 -8.14 8.48
CA LEU A 25 7.53 -7.87 9.31
C LEU A 25 6.21 -8.16 8.57
N ILE A 26 6.11 -7.77 7.30
CA ILE A 26 4.94 -8.08 6.44
C ILE A 26 4.75 -9.59 6.31
N GLY A 27 5.84 -10.34 6.12
CA GLY A 27 5.82 -11.79 6.05
C GLY A 27 5.41 -12.44 7.37
N GLU A 28 5.93 -11.96 8.50
CA GLU A 28 5.60 -12.46 9.84
C GLU A 28 4.13 -12.19 10.21
N LEU A 29 3.61 -11.01 9.84
CA LEU A 29 2.22 -10.62 10.10
C LEU A 29 1.23 -11.19 9.07
N GLY A 30 1.73 -11.76 7.97
CA GLY A 30 0.90 -12.29 6.89
C GLY A 30 0.08 -11.22 6.16
N LEU A 31 0.61 -9.99 6.08
CA LEU A 31 -0.13 -8.88 5.49
C LEU A 31 -0.27 -9.05 3.96
N PRO A 32 -1.48 -8.84 3.39
CA PRO A 32 -1.74 -8.96 1.95
C PRO A 32 -1.22 -7.76 1.12
N VAL A 33 -0.02 -7.26 1.45
CA VAL A 33 0.64 -6.13 0.77
C VAL A 33 2.06 -6.50 0.38
N VAL A 34 2.61 -5.80 -0.62
CA VAL A 34 3.98 -6.03 -1.10
C VAL A 34 4.78 -4.73 -1.07
N VAL A 35 6.10 -4.84 -0.93
CA VAL A 35 7.01 -3.70 -1.09
C VAL A 35 7.08 -3.32 -2.57
N ALA A 36 6.59 -2.13 -2.90
CA ALA A 36 6.56 -1.59 -4.26
C ALA A 36 7.83 -0.84 -4.62
N CYS A 37 8.39 -0.07 -3.68
CA CYS A 37 9.55 0.78 -3.92
C CYS A 37 10.38 1.00 -2.66
N ARG A 38 11.71 1.05 -2.81
CA ARG A 38 12.67 1.45 -1.76
C ARG A 38 13.10 2.89 -2.04
N ASN A 39 12.32 3.87 -1.60
CA ASN A 39 12.56 5.28 -1.93
C ASN A 39 13.83 5.83 -1.25
N SER A 40 14.14 5.34 -0.05
CA SER A 40 15.32 5.73 0.73
C SER A 40 15.69 4.62 1.72
N PRO A 41 16.87 4.66 2.35
CA PRO A 41 17.24 3.66 3.37
C PRO A 41 16.21 3.52 4.48
N ARG A 42 15.48 4.60 4.82
CA ARG A 42 14.42 4.62 5.84
C ARG A 42 13.03 4.90 5.29
N SER A 43 12.79 4.73 3.99
CA SER A 43 11.48 5.00 3.38
C SER A 43 11.15 3.96 2.32
N THR A 44 10.04 3.27 2.53
CA THR A 44 9.60 2.14 1.72
C THR A 44 8.13 2.29 1.36
N THR A 45 7.80 2.15 0.08
CA THR A 45 6.41 2.14 -0.40
C THR A 45 5.87 0.72 -0.40
N LEU A 46 4.66 0.55 0.12
CA LEU A 46 3.83 -0.64 0.02
C LEU A 46 2.74 -0.45 -1.02
N SER A 47 2.37 -1.53 -1.69
CA SER A 47 1.24 -1.58 -2.62
C SER A 47 0.41 -2.85 -2.43
N GLY A 48 -0.90 -2.75 -2.65
CA GLY A 48 -1.85 -3.84 -2.51
C GLY A 48 -3.25 -3.41 -2.92
N ALA A 49 -4.29 -4.15 -2.51
CA ALA A 49 -5.65 -3.61 -2.58
C ALA A 49 -5.77 -2.40 -1.63
N VAL A 50 -6.68 -1.47 -1.90
CA VAL A 50 -6.88 -0.28 -1.05
C VAL A 50 -7.17 -0.71 0.38
N ASP A 51 -8.14 -1.60 0.58
CA ASP A 51 -8.52 -2.10 1.92
C ASP A 51 -7.33 -2.77 2.63
N ASP A 52 -6.59 -3.63 1.91
CA ASP A 52 -5.41 -4.33 2.44
C ASP A 52 -4.30 -3.36 2.89
N VAL A 53 -4.06 -2.29 2.11
CA VAL A 53 -3.06 -1.27 2.42
C VAL A 53 -3.51 -0.39 3.58
N GLU A 54 -4.80 -0.07 3.69
CA GLU A 54 -5.36 0.65 4.83
C GLU A 54 -5.25 -0.15 6.13
N GLU A 55 -5.58 -1.44 6.11
CA GLU A 55 -5.43 -2.34 7.25
C GLU A 55 -3.95 -2.48 7.66
N ALA A 56 -3.06 -2.73 6.70
CA ALA A 56 -1.63 -2.79 6.94
C ALA A 56 -1.09 -1.47 7.52
N ALA A 57 -1.54 -0.33 7.01
CA ALA A 57 -1.14 0.99 7.50
C ALA A 57 -1.59 1.24 8.94
N GLN A 58 -2.82 0.84 9.30
CA GLN A 58 -3.31 0.93 10.68
C GLN A 58 -2.48 0.06 11.62
N LEU A 59 -2.23 -1.20 11.24
CA LEU A 59 -1.43 -2.11 12.05
C LEU A 59 -0.01 -1.58 12.26
N LEU A 60 0.66 -1.16 11.19
CA LEU A 60 2.01 -0.60 11.28
C LEU A 60 2.04 0.68 12.16
N LYS A 61 1.02 1.54 12.10
CA LYS A 61 0.88 2.68 13.03
C LYS A 61 0.75 2.22 14.49
N THR A 62 -0.01 1.16 14.77
CA THR A 62 -0.12 0.62 16.14
C THR A 62 1.20 0.05 16.67
N LEU A 63 2.06 -0.45 15.77
CA LEU A 63 3.41 -0.92 16.08
C LEU A 63 4.43 0.23 16.23
N GLY A 64 4.02 1.49 16.03
CA GLY A 64 4.86 2.67 16.19
C GLY A 64 5.54 3.16 14.91
N PHE A 65 5.24 2.58 13.74
CA PHE A 65 5.76 3.08 12.47
C PHE A 65 5.01 4.33 12.01
N THR A 66 5.74 5.22 11.33
CA THR A 66 5.12 6.34 10.61
C THR A 66 4.69 5.86 9.24
N VAL A 67 3.38 5.92 8.97
CA VAL A 67 2.79 5.51 7.69
C VAL A 67 1.98 6.65 7.09
N GLN A 68 2.23 6.93 5.82
CA GLN A 68 1.51 7.92 5.01
C GLN A 68 0.84 7.22 3.84
N MET A 69 -0.49 7.25 3.78
CA MET A 69 -1.23 6.77 2.62
C MET A 69 -0.90 7.66 1.41
N LEU A 70 -0.62 7.04 0.27
CA LEU A 70 -0.50 7.73 -1.00
C LEU A 70 -1.87 7.69 -1.67
N ASP A 71 -2.46 8.86 -1.84
CA ASP A 71 -3.65 9.03 -2.66
C ASP A 71 -3.24 8.91 -4.14
N VAL A 72 -3.00 7.68 -4.58
CA VAL A 72 -2.90 7.35 -6.01
C VAL A 72 -4.32 7.31 -6.58
N ALA A 73 -4.98 8.47 -6.53
CA ALA A 73 -6.14 8.77 -7.35
C ALA A 73 -5.71 8.77 -8.82
N TYR A 74 -5.65 7.58 -9.41
CA TYR A 74 -6.18 7.40 -10.75
C TYR A 74 -7.56 6.75 -10.66
N GLY A 75 -8.42 7.36 -9.85
CA GLY A 75 -9.85 7.34 -10.12
C GLY A 75 -10.14 8.16 -11.36
N PHE A 76 -9.72 7.69 -12.54
CA PHE A 76 -10.37 8.09 -13.79
C PHE A 76 -11.52 7.12 -14.05
N HIS A 77 -12.71 7.60 -13.72
CA HIS A 77 -13.98 7.30 -14.35
C HIS A 77 -14.36 5.83 -14.61
N THR A 78 -15.21 5.29 -13.75
CA THR A 78 -16.51 4.85 -14.26
C THR A 78 -17.33 6.10 -14.64
N GLU A 79 -17.37 6.39 -15.94
CA GLU A 79 -18.39 7.18 -16.68
C GLU A 79 -18.96 8.45 -16.02
N GLN A 80 -18.39 9.62 -16.34
CA GLN A 80 -19.23 10.78 -16.69
C GLN A 80 -18.44 11.84 -17.45
N MET A 81 -18.95 12.15 -18.65
CA MET A 81 -18.58 13.30 -19.47
C MET A 81 -18.74 14.60 -18.69
N ASP A 82 -17.83 15.54 -18.89
CA ASP A 82 -18.24 16.82 -19.47
C ASP A 82 -17.08 17.43 -20.27
N VAL A 83 -17.39 17.72 -21.52
CA VAL A 83 -16.55 18.45 -22.48
C VAL A 83 -16.88 19.93 -22.34
N LEU A 84 -15.86 20.76 -22.14
CA LEU A 84 -15.90 22.17 -22.52
C LEU A 84 -14.72 22.46 -23.44
#